data_AF-A0A1F9U3R9-F1
#
_entry.id   AF-A0A1F9U3R9-F1
#
_cell.length_a   1.000
_cell.length_b   1.000
_cell.length_c   1.000
_cell.angle_alpha   90.00
_cell.angle_beta   90.00
_cell.angle_gamma   90.00
#
_symmetry.space_group_name_H-M   'P 1'
#
loop_
_entity.id
_entity.type
_entity.pdbx_description
1 polymer ?
#
loop_
_entity_poly.entity_id
_entity_poly.type
_entity_poly.pdbx_seq_one_letter_code
_entity_poly.pdbx_strand_id
1 'polypeptide(L)'
;MCDKAGRKECRSYLTKLLRGFSEEEVAAYAKNVLKQEAGLPLGQDLLHESPEDEEAVWIARGLRLVPEMLDLARLLLDAGFEVWISDMEPQPVLEAAIEACGLKPARAAGIQQSPLRGKLSGKVTEPVPIRGGKTEAIVSKTGREPLLALGGSSDDLDLMNYGSGVRVWLDRGDSELAQAAQEKGWLIQTSFIQD
;
A
#
# COMPACT_ATOMS: atom_id res chain seq x y z
N MET A 1 1.02 -15.58 -12.06
CA MET A 1 0.29 -14.60 -12.91
C MET A 1 0.96 -13.24 -12.93
N CYS A 2 1.24 -12.62 -11.77
CA CYS A 2 1.84 -11.29 -11.71
C CYS A 2 3.23 -11.20 -12.37
N ASP A 3 4.05 -12.25 -12.27
CA ASP A 3 5.40 -12.26 -12.88
C ASP A 3 5.36 -12.24 -14.42
N LYS A 4 4.29 -12.78 -15.02
CA LYS A 4 4.11 -12.82 -16.47
C LYS A 4 3.38 -11.59 -17.01
N ALA A 5 2.39 -11.08 -16.26
CA ALA A 5 1.54 -9.98 -16.70
C ALA A 5 2.13 -8.59 -16.40
N GLY A 6 3.06 -8.49 -15.43
CA GLY A 6 3.47 -7.22 -14.84
C GLY A 6 2.64 -6.87 -13.60
N ARG A 7 3.25 -6.16 -12.64
CA ARG A 7 2.58 -5.80 -11.38
C ARG A 7 1.35 -4.92 -11.59
N LYS A 8 1.43 -3.93 -12.49
CA LYS A 8 0.33 -2.99 -12.79
C LYS A 8 -0.90 -3.71 -13.31
N GLU A 9 -0.71 -4.58 -14.29
CA GLU A 9 -1.75 -5.39 -14.91
C GLU A 9 -2.33 -6.38 -13.90
N CYS A 10 -1.48 -7.03 -13.11
CA CYS A 10 -1.90 -7.99 -12.10
C CYS A 10 -2.76 -7.34 -11.00
N ARG A 11 -2.29 -6.23 -10.40
CA ARG A 11 -3.03 -5.52 -9.35
C ARG A 11 -4.32 -4.93 -9.89
N SER A 12 -4.28 -4.37 -11.10
CA SER A 12 -5.49 -3.89 -11.78
C SER A 12 -6.50 -5.02 -12.00
N TYR A 13 -6.04 -6.22 -12.37
CA TYR A 13 -6.89 -7.40 -12.53
C TYR A 13 -7.50 -7.86 -11.20
N LEU A 14 -6.71 -7.94 -10.12
CA LEU A 14 -7.20 -8.36 -8.81
C LEU A 14 -8.32 -7.46 -8.28
N THR A 15 -8.29 -6.17 -8.60
CA THR A 15 -9.38 -5.27 -8.19
C THR A 15 -10.74 -5.65 -8.80
N LYS A 16 -10.79 -6.43 -9.89
CA LYS A 16 -12.04 -6.94 -10.47
C LYS A 16 -12.80 -7.89 -9.55
N LEU A 17 -12.12 -8.49 -8.57
CA LEU A 17 -12.78 -9.32 -7.54
C LEU A 17 -13.80 -8.52 -6.72
N LEU A 18 -13.67 -7.20 -6.68
CA LEU A 18 -14.59 -6.30 -5.98
C LEU A 18 -15.77 -5.83 -6.85
N ARG A 19 -15.87 -6.30 -8.10
CA ARG A 19 -16.94 -5.88 -9.01
C ARG A 19 -18.31 -6.23 -8.43
N GLY A 20 -19.22 -5.26 -8.45
CA GLY A 20 -20.60 -5.42 -7.99
C GLY A 20 -20.81 -5.13 -6.50
N PHE A 21 -19.76 -4.87 -5.74
CA PHE A 21 -19.84 -4.30 -4.40
C PHE A 21 -19.86 -2.76 -4.48
N SER A 22 -20.49 -2.11 -3.52
CA SER A 22 -20.30 -0.69 -3.23
C SER A 22 -18.98 -0.46 -2.49
N GLU A 23 -18.47 0.77 -2.52
CA GLU A 23 -17.26 1.13 -1.76
C GLU A 23 -17.46 0.93 -0.24
N GLU A 24 -18.66 1.21 0.27
CA GLU A 24 -19.02 1.01 1.68
C GLU A 24 -18.99 -0.47 2.08
N GLU A 25 -19.53 -1.36 1.25
CA GLU A 25 -19.47 -2.81 1.49
C GLU A 25 -18.03 -3.31 1.54
N VAL A 26 -17.19 -2.86 0.59
CA VAL A 26 -15.77 -3.24 0.56
C VAL A 26 -15.03 -2.69 1.78
N ALA A 27 -15.25 -1.42 2.14
CA ALA A 27 -14.61 -0.81 3.30
C ALA A 27 -15.02 -1.52 4.60
N ALA A 28 -16.30 -1.86 4.77
CA ALA A 28 -16.78 -2.61 5.91
C ALA A 28 -16.14 -4.01 6.01
N TYR A 29 -16.03 -4.71 4.87
CA TYR A 29 -15.34 -5.99 4.81
C TYR A 29 -13.85 -5.86 5.16
N ALA A 30 -13.17 -4.88 4.59
CA ALA A 30 -11.76 -4.60 4.86
C ALA A 30 -11.52 -4.31 6.35
N LYS A 31 -12.36 -3.48 6.99
CA LYS A 31 -12.27 -3.20 8.44
C LYS A 31 -12.38 -4.48 9.27
N ASN A 32 -13.28 -5.40 8.91
CA ASN A 32 -13.42 -6.67 9.61
C ASN A 32 -12.18 -7.55 9.44
N VAL A 33 -11.66 -7.69 8.21
CA VAL A 33 -10.46 -8.48 7.93
C VAL A 33 -9.24 -7.91 8.64
N LEU A 34 -9.02 -6.59 8.58
CA LEU A 34 -7.93 -5.91 9.28
C LEU A 34 -7.96 -6.19 10.78
N LYS A 35 -9.15 -6.14 11.41
CA LYS A 35 -9.32 -6.45 12.83
C LYS A 35 -8.99 -7.92 13.15
N GLN A 36 -9.41 -8.84 12.28
CA GLN A 36 -9.14 -10.27 12.46
C GLN A 36 -7.65 -10.57 12.33
N GLU A 37 -7.02 -10.14 11.25
CA GLU A 37 -5.60 -10.38 10.96
C GLU A 37 -4.69 -9.68 11.97
N ALA A 38 -5.09 -8.53 12.53
CA ALA A 38 -4.35 -7.89 13.62
C ALA A 38 -4.26 -8.76 14.89
N GLY A 39 -5.23 -9.67 15.10
CA GLY A 39 -5.25 -10.60 16.22
C GLY A 39 -4.54 -11.94 15.97
N LEU A 40 -4.14 -12.23 14.72
CA LEU A 40 -3.48 -13.48 14.37
C LEU A 40 -1.95 -13.37 14.52
N PRO A 41 -1.23 -14.46 14.86
CA PRO A 41 0.22 -14.52 14.74
C PRO A 41 0.68 -14.17 13.32
N LEU A 42 1.84 -13.53 13.20
CA LEU A 42 2.49 -13.37 11.89
C LEU A 42 2.94 -14.76 11.40
N GLY A 43 2.65 -15.09 10.15
CA GLY A 43 2.99 -16.38 9.60
C GLY A 43 2.46 -16.59 8.19
N GLN A 44 2.34 -17.85 7.79
CA GLN A 44 1.80 -18.25 6.50
C GLN A 44 0.88 -19.45 6.68
N ASP A 45 -0.22 -19.45 5.94
CA ASP A 45 -1.10 -20.61 5.79
C ASP A 45 -0.92 -21.21 4.39
N LEU A 46 -1.07 -22.53 4.30
CA LEU A 46 -1.10 -23.23 3.03
C LEU A 46 -2.55 -23.38 2.56
N LEU A 47 -2.88 -22.79 1.42
CA LEU A 47 -4.21 -22.86 0.82
C LEU A 47 -4.23 -23.89 -0.30
N HIS A 48 -5.17 -24.83 -0.22
CA HIS A 48 -5.45 -25.82 -1.25
C HIS A 48 -6.80 -25.50 -1.91
N GLU A 49 -6.90 -25.60 -3.24
CA GLU A 49 -8.19 -25.49 -3.94
C GLU A 49 -9.11 -26.67 -3.61
N SER A 50 -8.52 -27.86 -3.45
CA SER A 50 -9.20 -29.11 -3.10
C SER A 50 -8.26 -30.04 -2.32
N PRO A 51 -8.77 -31.08 -1.64
CA PRO A 51 -7.91 -32.05 -0.94
C PRO A 51 -6.86 -32.72 -1.84
N GLU A 52 -7.12 -32.80 -3.15
CA GLU A 52 -6.24 -33.40 -4.16
C GLU A 52 -5.31 -32.38 -4.85
N ASP A 53 -5.35 -31.11 -4.44
CA ASP A 53 -4.53 -30.04 -5.03
C ASP A 53 -3.06 -30.17 -4.58
N GLU A 54 -2.22 -30.63 -5.50
CA GLU A 54 -0.76 -30.75 -5.33
C GLU A 54 -0.05 -29.38 -5.45
N GLU A 55 -0.72 -28.34 -5.95
CA GLU A 55 -0.16 -27.01 -6.25
C GLU A 55 -0.66 -25.94 -5.25
N ALA A 56 -0.56 -26.28 -3.96
CA ALA A 56 -1.01 -25.42 -2.88
C ALA A 56 -0.26 -24.08 -2.81
N VAL A 57 -0.97 -23.02 -2.44
CA VAL A 57 -0.46 -21.64 -2.42
C VAL A 57 -0.27 -21.16 -0.99
N TRP A 58 0.95 -20.70 -0.67
CA TRP A 58 1.22 -20.01 0.59
C TRP A 58 0.62 -18.62 0.60
N ILE A 59 -0.15 -18.31 1.65
CA ILE A 59 -0.71 -16.99 1.90
C ILE A 59 -0.17 -16.44 3.21
N ALA A 60 0.29 -15.18 3.20
CA ALA A 60 0.72 -14.50 4.41
C ALA A 60 -0.46 -14.24 5.35
N ARG A 61 -0.24 -14.46 6.64
CA ARG A 61 -1.21 -14.23 7.72
C ARG A 61 -0.65 -13.32 8.79
N GLY A 62 -1.56 -12.62 9.45
CA GLY A 62 -1.25 -11.69 10.51
C GLY A 62 -0.88 -10.32 9.97
N LEU A 63 -1.32 -9.27 10.67
CA LEU A 63 -0.96 -7.89 10.41
C LEU A 63 -0.48 -7.22 11.70
N ARG A 64 0.51 -6.33 11.61
CA ARG A 64 0.98 -5.53 12.75
C ARG A 64 1.05 -4.07 12.36
N LEU A 65 0.56 -3.23 13.27
CA LEU A 65 0.87 -1.81 13.24
C LEU A 65 2.32 -1.63 13.66
N VAL A 66 3.03 -0.73 12.99
CA VAL A 66 4.38 -0.31 13.37
C VAL A 66 4.25 0.98 14.17
N PRO A 67 4.36 0.96 15.51
CA PRO A 67 4.09 2.11 16.36
C PRO A 67 4.94 3.33 16.01
N GLU A 68 6.20 3.12 15.63
CA GLU A 68 7.16 4.16 15.25
C GLU A 68 6.70 4.91 14.00
N MET A 69 6.10 4.22 13.04
CA MET A 69 5.55 4.85 11.84
C MET A 69 4.29 5.66 12.15
N LEU A 70 3.47 5.21 13.10
CA LEU A 70 2.32 5.97 13.57
C LEU A 70 2.74 7.21 14.36
N ASP A 71 3.77 7.08 15.19
CA ASP A 71 4.33 8.19 15.95
C ASP A 71 4.94 9.25 15.01
N LEU A 72 5.73 8.82 14.03
CA LEU A 72 6.24 9.71 12.98
C LEU A 72 5.10 10.44 12.26
N ALA A 73 4.05 9.72 11.84
CA ALA A 73 2.91 10.35 11.18
C ALA A 73 2.22 11.40 12.07
N ARG A 74 2.08 11.13 13.38
CA ARG A 74 1.53 12.10 14.34
C ARG A 74 2.42 13.32 14.50
N LEU A 75 3.72 13.12 14.71
CA LEU A 75 4.68 14.22 14.86
C LEU A 75 4.71 15.13 13.62
N LEU A 76 4.63 14.53 12.42
CA LEU A 76 4.52 15.29 11.17
C LEU A 76 3.22 16.10 11.11
N LEU A 77 2.08 15.50 11.48
CA LEU A 77 0.80 16.21 11.51
C LEU A 77 0.80 17.36 12.52
N ASP A 78 1.37 17.15 13.72
CA ASP A 78 1.49 18.18 14.76
C ASP A 78 2.42 19.33 14.35
N ALA A 79 3.45 19.01 13.55
CA ALA A 79 4.32 19.99 12.91
C ALA A 79 3.68 20.71 11.71
N GLY A 80 2.43 20.39 11.37
CA GLY A 80 1.66 21.03 10.30
C GLY A 80 1.86 20.42 8.91
N PHE A 81 2.51 19.26 8.79
CA PHE A 81 2.61 18.55 7.52
C PHE A 81 1.28 17.91 7.11
N GLU A 82 1.11 17.74 5.81
CA GLU A 82 0.12 16.81 5.28
C GLU A 82 0.76 15.45 5.03
N VAL A 83 0.25 14.43 5.73
CA VAL A 83 0.69 13.04 5.53
C VAL A 83 -0.25 12.35 4.55
N TRP A 84 0.28 11.92 3.41
CA TRP A 84 -0.43 11.21 2.35
C TRP A 84 0.14 9.79 2.17
N ILE A 85 -0.72 8.84 1.86
CA ILE A 85 -0.35 7.43 1.64
C ILE A 85 -0.73 7.04 0.21
N SER A 86 0.23 6.54 -0.58
CA SER A 86 -0.02 5.94 -1.90
C SER A 86 0.36 4.47 -1.92
N ASP A 87 -0.60 3.62 -2.25
CA ASP A 87 -0.40 2.18 -2.30
C ASP A 87 -1.22 1.53 -3.41
N MET A 88 -0.82 0.32 -3.82
CA MET A 88 -1.45 -0.45 -4.90
C MET A 88 -2.70 -1.21 -4.45
N GLU A 89 -3.18 -0.98 -3.22
CA GLU A 89 -4.45 -1.51 -2.75
C GLU A 89 -5.66 -0.74 -3.33
N PRO A 90 -6.82 -1.40 -3.53
CA PRO A 90 -8.06 -0.72 -3.90
C PRO A 90 -8.40 0.41 -2.92
N GLN A 91 -8.83 1.57 -3.43
CA GLN A 91 -9.10 2.76 -2.62
C GLN A 91 -9.91 2.49 -1.32
N PRO A 92 -11.08 1.81 -1.33
CA PRO A 92 -11.85 1.58 -0.10
C PRO A 92 -11.13 0.67 0.91
N VAL A 93 -10.26 -0.23 0.45
CA VAL A 93 -9.44 -1.09 1.32
C VAL A 93 -8.32 -0.26 1.97
N LEU A 94 -7.64 0.56 1.17
CA LEU A 94 -6.58 1.45 1.66
C LEU A 94 -7.11 2.47 2.67
N GLU A 95 -8.26 3.07 2.38
CA GLU A 95 -8.95 4.01 3.27
C GLU A 95 -9.30 3.37 4.62
N ALA A 96 -9.83 2.13 4.60
CA ALA A 96 -10.11 1.37 5.81
C ALA A 96 -8.85 1.11 6.64
N ALA A 97 -7.73 0.78 6.00
CA ALA A 97 -6.45 0.57 6.68
C ALA A 97 -5.91 1.87 7.31
N ILE A 98 -5.99 2.98 6.58
CA ILE A 98 -5.56 4.31 7.06
C ILE A 98 -6.42 4.76 8.24
N GLU A 99 -7.74 4.54 8.18
CA GLU A 99 -8.65 4.82 9.29
C GLU A 99 -8.30 4.00 10.53
N ALA A 100 -7.99 2.70 10.37
CA ALA A 100 -7.57 1.84 11.47
C ALA A 100 -6.26 2.31 12.13
N CYS A 101 -5.40 2.99 11.38
CA CYS A 101 -4.19 3.65 11.90
C CYS A 101 -4.47 5.00 12.60
N GLY A 102 -5.71 5.48 12.62
CA GLY A 102 -6.08 6.80 13.16
C GLY A 102 -5.67 7.97 12.27
N LEU A 103 -5.44 7.71 10.97
CA LEU A 103 -5.08 8.72 9.98
C LEU A 103 -6.29 9.09 9.12
N LYS A 104 -6.21 10.19 8.37
CA LYS A 104 -7.32 10.70 7.55
C LYS A 104 -7.47 9.88 6.27
N PRO A 105 -8.58 9.14 6.05
CA PRO A 105 -8.77 8.34 4.83
C PRO A 105 -8.77 9.18 3.55
N ALA A 106 -9.24 10.43 3.63
CA ALA A 106 -9.18 11.37 2.51
C ALA A 106 -7.77 11.67 1.99
N ARG A 107 -6.71 11.28 2.73
CA ARG A 107 -5.30 11.40 2.32
C ARG A 107 -4.73 10.08 1.77
N ALA A 108 -5.58 9.25 1.19
CA ALA A 108 -5.23 8.00 0.52
C ALA A 108 -5.23 8.14 -1.01
N ALA A 109 -4.24 7.50 -1.64
CA ALA A 109 -4.10 7.39 -3.09
C ALA A 109 -3.91 5.92 -3.49
N GLY A 110 -5.03 5.18 -3.50
CA GLY A 110 -5.15 3.78 -3.88
C GLY A 110 -5.63 3.57 -5.32
N ILE A 111 -5.78 2.30 -5.74
CA ILE A 111 -6.34 1.96 -7.05
C ILE A 111 -7.81 2.37 -7.10
N GLN A 112 -8.14 3.24 -8.04
CA GLN A 112 -9.48 3.75 -8.28
C GLN A 112 -10.22 2.91 -9.32
N GLN A 113 -11.53 2.77 -9.18
CA GLN A 113 -12.39 2.14 -10.16
C GLN A 113 -13.55 3.04 -10.55
N SER A 114 -13.92 3.02 -11.83
CA SER A 114 -15.12 3.71 -12.28
C SER A 114 -16.38 3.07 -11.66
N PRO A 115 -17.36 3.86 -11.21
CA PRO A 115 -18.61 3.33 -10.70
C PRO A 115 -19.54 2.90 -11.85
N LEU A 116 -20.32 1.86 -11.60
CA LEU A 116 -21.43 1.41 -12.43
C LEU A 116 -22.65 1.19 -11.53
N ARG A 117 -23.63 2.10 -11.61
CA ARG A 117 -24.87 2.07 -10.81
C ARG A 117 -24.61 1.99 -9.29
N GLY A 118 -23.73 2.85 -8.79
CA GLY A 118 -23.37 2.90 -7.36
C GLY A 118 -22.49 1.74 -6.87
N LYS A 119 -22.01 0.89 -7.79
CA LYS A 119 -21.15 -0.26 -7.49
C LYS A 119 -19.85 -0.17 -8.27
N LEU A 120 -18.81 -0.81 -7.75
CA LEU A 120 -17.52 -0.96 -8.38
C LEU A 120 -17.66 -1.74 -9.69
N SER A 121 -17.20 -1.17 -10.80
CA SER A 121 -17.33 -1.78 -12.12
C SER A 121 -16.25 -2.83 -12.42
N GLY A 122 -15.15 -2.83 -11.66
CA GLY A 122 -13.92 -3.55 -11.99
C GLY A 122 -13.07 -2.89 -13.08
N LYS A 123 -13.49 -1.73 -13.63
CA LYS A 123 -12.68 -0.94 -14.57
C LYS A 123 -11.87 0.09 -13.81
N VAL A 124 -10.57 -0.17 -13.71
CA VAL A 124 -9.57 0.72 -13.09
C VAL A 124 -9.42 2.03 -13.85
N THR A 125 -9.19 3.12 -13.12
CA THR A 125 -8.89 4.44 -13.66
C THR A 125 -7.46 4.86 -13.33
N GLU A 126 -6.84 5.62 -14.22
CA GLU A 126 -5.49 6.17 -14.00
C GLU A 126 -5.53 7.40 -13.07
N PRO A 127 -4.44 7.70 -12.36
CA PRO A 127 -3.19 6.90 -12.30
C PRO A 127 -3.35 5.65 -11.41
N VAL A 128 -2.79 4.52 -11.86
CA VAL A 128 -2.64 3.33 -11.01
C VAL A 128 -1.39 3.50 -10.12
N PRO A 129 -1.51 3.53 -8.78
CA PRO A 129 -0.41 3.83 -7.84
C PRO A 129 0.64 2.71 -7.73
N ILE A 130 1.38 2.48 -8.81
CA ILE A 130 2.53 1.60 -8.90
C ILE A 130 3.63 2.35 -9.65
N ARG A 131 4.85 2.36 -9.11
CA ARG A 131 6.00 3.11 -9.68
C ARG A 131 5.61 4.58 -9.88
N GLY A 132 5.89 5.17 -11.04
CA GLY A 132 5.54 6.56 -11.36
C GLY A 132 4.06 6.91 -11.15
N GLY A 133 3.15 5.94 -11.25
CA GLY A 133 1.74 6.17 -10.93
C GLY A 133 1.49 6.52 -9.46
N LYS A 134 2.36 6.11 -8.52
CA LYS A 134 2.30 6.59 -7.12
C LYS A 134 2.57 8.09 -7.04
N THR A 135 3.58 8.55 -7.78
CA THR A 135 3.92 9.97 -7.90
C THR A 135 2.76 10.75 -8.50
N GLU A 136 2.22 10.29 -9.63
CA GLU A 136 1.09 10.94 -10.30
C GLU A 136 -0.15 11.00 -9.39
N ALA A 137 -0.46 9.91 -8.68
CA ALA A 137 -1.62 9.83 -7.79
C ALA A 137 -1.54 10.81 -6.61
N ILE A 138 -0.34 11.04 -6.08
CA ILE A 138 -0.12 12.01 -4.99
C ILE A 138 -0.11 13.43 -5.53
N VAL A 139 0.71 13.70 -6.56
CA VAL A 139 0.89 15.05 -7.12
C VAL A 139 -0.42 15.60 -7.70
N SER A 140 -1.24 14.76 -8.32
CA SER A 140 -2.57 15.18 -8.82
C SER A 140 -3.53 15.62 -7.70
N LYS A 141 -3.36 15.12 -6.47
CA LYS A 141 -4.18 15.48 -5.32
C LYS A 141 -3.61 16.66 -4.53
N THR A 142 -2.29 16.77 -4.42
CA THR A 142 -1.61 17.81 -3.61
C THR A 142 -1.22 19.04 -4.42
N GLY A 143 -1.04 18.90 -5.73
CA GLY A 143 -0.44 19.91 -6.60
C GLY A 143 1.02 20.24 -6.28
N ARG A 144 1.69 19.40 -5.46
CA ARG A 144 3.02 19.67 -4.91
C ARG A 144 3.85 18.40 -4.79
N GLU A 145 5.15 18.57 -4.89
CA GLU A 145 6.12 17.52 -4.58
C GLU A 145 6.23 17.27 -3.06
N PRO A 146 6.44 16.01 -2.62
CA PRO A 146 6.69 15.71 -1.22
C PRO A 146 8.03 16.28 -0.73
N LEU A 147 7.99 16.97 0.42
CA LEU A 147 9.20 17.38 1.16
C LEU A 147 9.83 16.23 1.95
N LEU A 148 9.06 15.18 2.21
CA LEU A 148 9.50 13.96 2.85
C LEU A 148 8.85 12.78 2.12
N ALA A 149 9.66 11.85 1.62
CA ALA A 149 9.20 10.62 0.97
C ALA A 149 9.73 9.39 1.72
N LEU A 150 8.84 8.43 1.94
CA LEU A 150 9.16 7.13 2.53
C LEU A 150 8.74 6.02 1.58
N GLY A 151 9.62 5.03 1.41
CA GLY A 151 9.40 3.88 0.53
C GLY A 151 10.24 2.70 0.98
N GLY A 152 9.87 1.49 0.58
CA GLY A 152 10.58 0.27 0.99
C GLY A 152 10.53 -0.85 -0.04
N SER A 153 10.17 -0.51 -1.27
CA SER A 153 10.08 -1.43 -2.39
C SER A 153 10.47 -0.74 -3.70
N SER A 154 10.80 -1.53 -4.72
CA SER A 154 11.11 -0.99 -6.05
C SER A 154 9.96 -0.19 -6.68
N ASP A 155 8.71 -0.40 -6.26
CA ASP A 155 7.57 0.38 -6.74
C ASP A 155 7.49 1.78 -6.13
N ASP A 156 8.28 2.09 -5.10
CA ASP A 156 8.30 3.41 -4.46
C ASP A 156 9.41 4.31 -5.04
N LEU A 157 10.34 3.75 -5.84
CA LEU A 157 11.53 4.47 -6.31
C LEU A 157 11.21 5.76 -7.08
N ASP A 158 10.19 5.75 -7.93
CA ASP A 158 9.83 6.94 -8.72
C ASP A 158 9.30 8.07 -7.82
N LEU A 159 8.51 7.73 -6.79
CA LEU A 159 8.05 8.70 -5.79
C LEU A 159 9.22 9.23 -4.95
N MET A 160 10.13 8.34 -4.54
CA MET A 160 11.32 8.70 -3.77
C MET A 160 12.27 9.61 -4.56
N ASN A 161 12.50 9.33 -5.85
CA ASN A 161 13.32 10.17 -6.71
C ASN A 161 12.64 11.53 -7.00
N TYR A 162 11.31 11.56 -7.11
CA TYR A 162 10.55 12.78 -7.38
C TYR A 162 10.49 13.74 -6.20
N GLY A 163 10.33 13.26 -4.97
CA GLY A 163 10.29 14.12 -3.78
C GLY A 163 11.54 14.98 -3.67
N SER A 164 11.41 16.23 -3.23
CA SER A 164 12.52 17.21 -3.28
C SER A 164 13.29 17.39 -1.99
N GLY A 165 12.77 16.89 -0.86
CA GLY A 165 13.41 17.00 0.44
C GLY A 165 14.02 15.69 0.95
N VAL A 166 13.67 15.34 2.18
CA VAL A 166 14.21 14.17 2.89
C VAL A 166 13.62 12.88 2.32
N ARG A 167 14.45 11.85 2.20
CA ARG A 167 14.06 10.54 1.68
C ARG A 167 14.50 9.49 2.68
N VAL A 168 13.55 8.68 3.15
CA VAL A 168 13.81 7.57 4.08
C VAL A 168 13.46 6.26 3.40
N TRP A 169 14.45 5.41 3.22
CA TRP A 169 14.28 4.04 2.74
C TRP A 169 14.04 3.11 3.93
N LEU A 170 12.88 2.44 3.92
CA LEU A 170 12.55 1.39 4.88
C LEU A 170 13.16 0.08 4.37
N ASP A 171 14.24 -0.36 5.00
CA ASP A 171 14.92 -1.59 4.62
C ASP A 171 14.08 -2.81 5.05
N ARG A 172 13.72 -3.63 4.06
CA ARG A 172 12.92 -4.84 4.20
C ARG A 172 13.72 -6.12 3.89
N GLY A 173 15.05 -6.03 3.90
CA GLY A 173 15.96 -7.15 3.65
C GLY A 173 16.39 -7.31 2.19
N ASP A 174 16.08 -6.34 1.32
CA ASP A 174 16.60 -6.29 -0.05
C ASP A 174 17.90 -5.49 -0.06
N SER A 175 19.04 -6.19 0.02
CA SER A 175 20.36 -5.57 0.14
C SER A 175 20.74 -4.73 -1.07
N GLU A 176 20.29 -5.10 -2.28
CA GLU A 176 20.60 -4.34 -3.49
C GLU A 176 19.86 -3.00 -3.49
N LEU A 177 18.57 -3.00 -3.13
CA LEU A 177 17.80 -1.77 -3.01
C LEU A 177 18.27 -0.88 -1.85
N ALA A 178 18.64 -1.47 -0.71
CA ALA A 178 19.19 -0.74 0.42
C ALA A 178 20.53 -0.07 0.06
N GLN A 179 21.42 -0.78 -0.63
CA GLN A 179 22.67 -0.21 -1.13
C GLN A 179 22.40 0.92 -2.14
N ALA A 180 21.50 0.72 -3.09
CA ALA A 180 21.15 1.76 -4.07
C ALA A 180 20.56 3.02 -3.40
N ALA A 181 19.75 2.87 -2.34
CA ALA A 181 19.26 3.98 -1.55
C ALA A 181 20.39 4.72 -0.82
N GLN A 182 21.35 3.99 -0.25
CA GLN A 182 22.53 4.56 0.41
C GLN A 182 23.42 5.33 -0.58
N GLU A 183 23.67 4.79 -1.77
CA GLU A 183 24.45 5.45 -2.83
C GLU A 183 23.79 6.75 -3.31
N LYS A 184 22.45 6.84 -3.23
CA LYS A 184 21.68 8.06 -3.50
C LYS A 184 21.66 9.04 -2.32
N GLY A 185 22.28 8.71 -1.19
CA GLY A 185 22.31 9.54 0.02
C GLY A 185 20.98 9.58 0.78
N TRP A 186 20.11 8.59 0.60
CA TRP A 186 18.85 8.49 1.35
C TRP A 186 19.12 7.99 2.78
N LEU A 187 18.29 8.41 3.72
CA LEU A 187 18.34 7.88 5.08
C LEU A 187 17.84 6.44 5.06
N ILE A 188 18.54 5.53 5.73
CA ILE A 188 18.13 4.13 5.84
C ILE A 188 17.53 3.91 7.22
N GLN A 189 16.31 3.36 7.25
CA GLN A 189 15.64 2.88 8.44
C GLN A 189 15.55 1.35 8.35
N THR A 190 16.26 0.65 9.23
CA THR A 190 16.20 -0.81 9.32
C THR A 190 14.85 -1.26 9.89
N SER A 191 14.50 -2.54 9.67
CA SER A 191 13.25 -3.11 10.15
C SER A 191 13.01 -2.83 11.64
N PHE A 192 11.82 -2.31 11.95
CA PHE A 192 11.32 -2.16 13.31
C PHE A 192 10.89 -3.49 13.93
N ILE A 193 10.57 -4.46 13.08
CA ILE A 193 10.17 -5.81 13.49
C ILE A 193 11.45 -6.64 13.58
N GLN A 194 11.82 -7.01 14.81
CA GLN A 194 12.83 -8.01 15.09
C GLN A 194 12.11 -9.36 15.22
N ASP A 195 12.66 -10.40 14.58
CA ASP A 195 12.14 -11.78 14.62
C ASP A 195 12.01 -12.33 16.05
#